data_AF-A0A8J9Y8R1-F1
#
_entry.id   AF-A0A8J9Y8R1-F1
#
_cell.length_a   1.000
_cell.length_b   1.000
_cell.length_c   1.000
_cell.angle_alpha   90.00
_cell.angle_beta   90.00
_cell.angle_gamma   90.00
#
_symmetry.space_group_name_H-M   'P 1'
#
loop_
_entity.id
_entity.type
_entity.pdbx_description
1 polymer ?
#
loop_
_entity_poly.entity_id
_entity_poly.type
_entity_poly.pdbx_seq_one_letter_code
_entity_poly.pdbx_strand_id
1 'polypeptide(L)'
;MDYRCDVGEGGNLSWNACPCDQPQWDRSVFSETMQTKFGLFCESIWLISFSQSMLYVGMYGRLSMFSTSCLILSISGCLVILMPNVTSLIFMRTIEGIGTGGAMVTSYVLCIEYTGLKYREIITALFHIPINISHTLLPGLSYLLRNCDDLQLALSVPVILYVAIPWLIMESPKWLMDIGKIDKSVIVMEKFSKLVSFACVCNSLFSMSFMIVLLYTVELFPTSIRNSVLGILSVLSRLGQISAPLINALSENIAGAIFGVLALSGTIFCYLLPETKDTELPSSLDDTKTLTRRKTHLEPDITNTS
;
A
#
# COMPACT_ATOMS: atom_id res chain seq x y z
N MET A 1 -13.59 17.33 26.32
CA MET A 1 -15.05 17.20 26.11
C MET A 1 -15.54 16.37 27.25
N ASP A 2 -16.29 16.99 28.13
CA ASP A 2 -16.54 16.44 29.44
C ASP A 2 -17.85 15.64 29.41
N TYR A 3 -17.83 14.47 30.03
CA TYR A 3 -19.04 13.69 30.29
C TYR A 3 -19.30 13.65 31.78
N ARG A 4 -20.57 13.63 32.16
CA ARG A 4 -20.99 13.43 33.54
C ARG A 4 -21.32 11.97 33.75
N CYS A 5 -20.85 11.44 34.86
CA CYS A 5 -21.20 10.10 35.30
C CYS A 5 -21.80 10.14 36.71
N ASP A 6 -22.82 9.31 36.91
CA ASP A 6 -23.36 9.04 38.25
C ASP A 6 -22.45 8.05 38.96
N VAL A 7 -21.79 8.52 40.02
CA VAL A 7 -20.90 7.70 40.84
C VAL A 7 -21.71 7.31 42.06
N GLY A 8 -22.22 6.08 42.04
CA GLY A 8 -23.21 5.61 43.02
C GLY A 8 -22.74 5.73 44.47
N GLU A 9 -23.30 6.71 45.19
CA GLU A 9 -23.91 6.64 46.55
C GLU A 9 -24.35 8.04 47.03
N GLY A 10 -24.86 8.87 46.11
CA GLY A 10 -25.35 10.21 46.45
C GLY A 10 -25.90 11.05 45.31
N GLY A 11 -26.14 10.48 44.11
CA GLY A 11 -26.68 11.20 42.95
C GLY A 11 -25.82 12.37 42.45
N ASN A 12 -24.56 12.44 42.90
CA ASN A 12 -23.65 13.53 42.53
C ASN A 12 -22.98 13.19 41.20
N LEU A 13 -23.45 13.85 40.14
CA LEU A 13 -22.85 13.80 38.82
C LEU A 13 -21.45 14.39 38.87
N SER A 14 -20.44 13.54 38.69
CA SER A 14 -19.04 13.98 38.60
C SER A 14 -18.57 13.98 37.15
N TRP A 15 -17.66 14.90 36.84
CA TRP A 15 -17.10 15.02 35.49
C TRP A 15 -15.98 14.00 35.27
N ASN A 16 -16.01 13.33 34.12
CA ASN A 16 -14.97 12.42 33.64
C ASN A 16 -14.60 11.30 34.62
N ALA A 17 -15.57 10.81 35.42
CA ALA A 17 -15.36 9.72 36.34
C ALA A 17 -15.48 8.34 35.67
N CYS A 18 -14.72 7.38 36.21
CA CYS A 18 -14.62 6.00 35.77
C CYS A 18 -14.64 5.07 36.99
N PRO A 19 -15.29 3.89 36.93
CA PRO A 19 -16.10 3.34 35.84
C PRO A 19 -17.48 4.03 35.71
N CYS A 20 -18.06 4.00 34.51
CA CYS A 20 -19.33 4.65 34.21
C CYS A 20 -20.22 3.76 33.33
N ASP A 21 -21.43 3.43 33.80
CA ASP A 21 -22.38 2.61 33.04
C ASP A 21 -23.17 3.43 32.00
N GLN A 22 -23.50 4.70 32.33
CA GLN A 22 -24.25 5.60 31.44
C GLN A 22 -23.69 7.03 31.45
N PRO A 23 -22.74 7.36 30.56
CA PRO A 23 -22.17 8.70 30.49
C PRO A 23 -23.15 9.70 29.83
N GLN A 24 -23.42 10.81 30.53
CA GLN A 24 -24.17 11.94 29.98
C GLN A 24 -23.20 12.98 29.40
N TRP A 25 -23.18 13.09 28.07
CA TRP A 25 -22.26 13.98 27.35
C TRP A 25 -22.77 15.42 27.30
N ASP A 26 -21.89 16.39 27.52
CA ASP A 26 -22.20 17.81 27.30
C ASP A 26 -22.24 18.12 25.79
N ARG A 27 -23.43 18.44 25.27
CA ARG A 27 -23.70 18.74 23.86
C ARG A 27 -23.93 20.24 23.60
N SER A 28 -23.59 21.10 24.56
CA SER A 28 -23.82 22.56 24.46
C SER A 28 -23.09 23.22 23.30
N VAL A 29 -21.88 22.74 22.96
CA VAL A 29 -21.06 23.29 21.87
C VAL A 29 -21.20 22.47 20.58
N PHE A 30 -21.23 21.14 20.68
CA PHE A 30 -21.32 20.25 19.53
C PHE A 30 -22.45 19.24 19.74
N SER A 31 -23.35 19.14 18.76
CA SER A 31 -24.50 18.23 18.83
C SER A 31 -24.10 16.76 18.84
N GLU A 32 -23.09 16.37 18.06
CA GLU A 32 -22.53 15.02 18.03
C GLU A 32 -21.06 15.05 17.62
N THR A 33 -20.21 14.32 18.34
CA THR A 33 -18.77 14.18 18.06
C THR A 33 -18.38 12.71 17.96
N MET A 34 -17.22 12.43 17.37
CA MET A 34 -16.69 11.05 17.26
C MET A 34 -16.60 10.36 18.63
N GLN A 35 -16.26 11.10 19.69
CA GLN A 35 -16.21 10.60 21.06
C GLN A 35 -17.60 10.19 21.57
N THR A 36 -18.62 11.04 21.36
CA THR A 36 -20.01 10.76 21.79
C THR A 36 -20.71 9.70 20.94
N LYS A 37 -20.33 9.58 19.66
CA LYS A 37 -20.94 8.65 18.69
C LYS A 37 -20.47 7.22 18.94
N PHE A 38 -19.19 7.04 19.26
CA PHE A 38 -18.59 5.73 19.50
C PHE A 38 -18.47 5.37 20.99
N GLY A 39 -18.88 6.25 21.90
CA GLY A 39 -18.80 6.00 23.34
C GLY A 39 -17.36 5.77 23.80
N LEU A 40 -16.44 6.63 23.37
CA LEU A 40 -15.02 6.51 23.73
C LEU A 40 -14.77 7.24 25.07
N PHE A 41 -14.64 6.49 26.16
CA PHE A 41 -14.41 7.00 27.52
C PHE A 41 -13.58 6.02 28.38
N CYS A 42 -13.00 6.51 29.47
CA CYS A 42 -12.17 5.74 30.41
C CYS A 42 -11.02 4.97 29.72
N GLU A 43 -11.16 3.66 29.57
CA GLU A 43 -10.13 2.80 28.99
C GLU A 43 -10.08 2.95 27.47
N SER A 44 -11.22 3.12 26.79
CA SER A 44 -11.27 3.22 25.32
C SER A 44 -10.83 4.60 24.78
N ILE A 45 -10.48 5.55 25.64
CA ILE A 45 -10.04 6.89 25.21
C ILE A 45 -8.71 6.85 24.46
N TRP A 46 -7.85 5.85 24.71
CA TRP A 46 -6.56 5.71 24.01
C TRP A 46 -6.72 5.47 22.51
N LEU A 47 -7.85 4.92 22.06
CA LEU A 47 -8.15 4.71 20.63
C LEU A 47 -8.15 6.03 19.84
N ILE A 48 -8.43 7.15 20.52
CA ILE A 48 -8.33 8.49 19.94
C ILE A 48 -6.87 8.84 19.69
N SER A 49 -5.98 8.63 20.68
CA SER A 49 -4.54 8.84 20.51
C SER A 49 -3.92 7.86 19.50
N PHE A 50 -4.42 6.63 19.40
CA PHE A 50 -3.99 5.64 18.41
C PHE A 50 -4.41 6.04 16.99
N SER A 51 -5.66 6.45 16.77
CA SER A 51 -6.12 6.98 15.47
C SER A 51 -5.39 8.27 15.08
N GLN A 52 -5.11 9.15 16.04
CA GLN A 52 -4.25 10.31 15.84
C GLN A 52 -2.82 9.89 15.49
N SER A 53 -2.24 8.87 16.15
CA SER A 53 -0.91 8.31 15.82
C SER A 53 -0.82 7.73 14.41
N MET A 54 -1.87 7.06 13.95
CA MET A 54 -1.98 6.58 12.57
C MET A 54 -2.08 7.74 11.57
N LEU A 55 -2.74 8.83 11.94
CA LEU A 55 -2.76 10.06 11.16
C LEU A 55 -1.42 10.81 11.19
N TYR A 56 -0.65 10.72 12.29
CA TYR A 56 0.62 11.45 12.43
C TYR A 56 1.67 11.06 11.38
N VAL A 57 1.64 9.82 10.83
CA VAL A 57 2.47 9.44 9.67
C VAL A 57 2.12 10.28 8.42
N GLY A 58 0.87 10.69 8.27
CA GLY A 58 0.39 11.62 7.24
C GLY A 58 0.44 13.11 7.63
N MET A 59 0.61 13.45 8.91
CA MET A 59 0.63 14.85 9.40
C MET A 59 1.98 15.56 9.21
N TYR A 60 3.07 14.84 8.95
CA TYR A 60 4.37 15.45 8.60
C TYR A 60 4.42 16.05 7.19
N GLY A 61 3.28 16.09 6.49
CA GLY A 61 3.18 16.59 5.13
C GLY A 61 3.23 15.46 4.10
N ARG A 62 2.77 15.77 2.89
CA ARG A 62 2.60 14.77 1.83
C ARG A 62 3.94 14.31 1.28
N LEU A 63 4.96 15.17 1.35
CA LEU A 63 6.32 14.83 0.96
C LEU A 63 6.97 13.86 1.95
N SER A 64 6.66 13.97 3.23
CA SER A 64 7.11 13.01 4.25
C SER A 64 6.53 11.61 4.01
N MET A 65 5.22 11.50 3.73
CA MET A 65 4.58 10.22 3.39
C MET A 65 5.17 9.59 2.11
N PHE A 66 5.48 10.44 1.12
CA PHE A 66 6.17 10.02 -0.08
C PHE A 66 7.57 9.47 0.22
N SER A 67 8.37 10.18 1.02
CA SER A 67 9.73 9.77 1.39
C SER A 67 9.74 8.49 2.23
N THR A 68 8.81 8.32 3.18
CA THR A 68 8.69 7.06 3.94
C THR A 68 8.32 5.90 3.03
N SER A 69 7.45 6.10 2.04
CA SER A 69 7.08 5.07 1.06
C SER A 69 8.28 4.68 0.17
N CYS A 70 9.07 5.66 -0.28
CA CYS A 70 10.30 5.44 -1.03
C CYS A 70 11.35 4.68 -0.20
N LEU A 71 11.44 4.98 1.10
CA LEU A 71 12.36 4.31 2.02
C LEU A 71 11.96 2.85 2.23
N ILE A 72 10.67 2.59 2.44
CA ILE A 72 10.13 1.22 2.54
C ILE A 72 10.49 0.44 1.26
N LEU A 73 10.15 1.00 0.09
CA LEU A 73 10.42 0.39 -1.22
C LEU A 73 11.91 0.11 -1.44
N SER A 74 12.78 1.07 -1.15
CA SER A 74 14.22 0.93 -1.36
C SER A 74 14.82 -0.15 -0.46
N ILE A 75 14.46 -0.14 0.83
CA ILE A 75 14.99 -1.12 1.79
C ILE A 75 14.45 -2.52 1.48
N SER A 76 13.14 -2.67 1.27
CA SER A 76 12.55 -3.97 0.98
C SER A 76 13.07 -4.54 -0.34
N GLY A 77 13.17 -3.72 -1.39
CA GLY A 77 13.67 -4.14 -2.70
C GLY A 77 15.13 -4.60 -2.68
N CYS A 78 15.99 -3.94 -1.89
CA CYS A 78 17.37 -4.40 -1.68
C CYS A 78 17.43 -5.67 -0.81
N LEU A 79 16.54 -5.82 0.17
CA LEU A 79 16.52 -7.00 1.05
C LEU A 79 16.02 -8.27 0.35
N VAL A 80 15.18 -8.13 -0.69
CA VAL A 80 14.66 -9.27 -1.47
C VAL A 80 15.76 -10.19 -1.97
N ILE A 81 16.92 -9.64 -2.35
CA ILE A 81 18.06 -10.39 -2.90
C ILE A 81 18.67 -11.35 -1.88
N LEU A 82 18.55 -11.02 -0.59
CA LEU A 82 19.12 -11.82 0.50
C LEU A 82 18.19 -12.95 0.94
N MET A 83 17.00 -13.10 0.35
CA MET A 83 15.97 -14.02 0.84
C MET A 83 16.14 -15.42 0.24
N PRO A 84 16.53 -16.44 1.03
CA PRO A 84 16.73 -17.80 0.52
C PRO A 84 15.44 -18.63 0.47
N ASN A 85 14.41 -18.23 1.22
CA ASN A 85 13.15 -18.97 1.37
C ASN A 85 12.00 -18.25 0.68
N VAL A 86 11.10 -19.01 0.04
CA VAL A 86 9.93 -18.48 -0.68
C VAL A 86 9.00 -17.68 0.24
N THR A 87 8.78 -18.13 1.47
CA THR A 87 7.95 -17.41 2.46
C THR A 87 8.53 -16.04 2.80
N SER A 88 9.87 -15.97 2.97
CA SER A 88 10.57 -14.73 3.26
C SER A 88 10.56 -13.78 2.05
N LEU A 89 10.65 -14.33 0.85
CA LEU A 89 10.52 -13.60 -0.41
C LEU A 89 9.13 -12.97 -0.56
N ILE A 90 8.06 -13.74 -0.36
CA ILE A 90 6.67 -13.26 -0.45
C ILE A 90 6.42 -12.16 0.58
N PHE A 91 6.93 -12.32 1.80
CA PHE A 91 6.81 -11.32 2.86
C PHE A 91 7.49 -10.00 2.46
N MET A 92 8.75 -10.04 2.02
CA MET A 92 9.47 -8.84 1.57
C MET A 92 8.83 -8.19 0.36
N ARG A 93 8.32 -8.98 -0.59
CA ARG A 93 7.59 -8.49 -1.77
C ARG A 93 6.26 -7.82 -1.41
N THR A 94 5.59 -8.29 -0.36
CA THR A 94 4.38 -7.64 0.15
C THR A 94 4.70 -6.24 0.69
N ILE A 95 5.79 -6.12 1.46
CA ILE A 95 6.27 -4.83 1.97
C ILE A 95 6.65 -3.90 0.81
N GLU A 96 7.36 -4.42 -0.19
CA GLU A 96 7.72 -3.69 -1.41
C GLU A 96 6.48 -3.17 -2.16
N GLY A 97 5.44 -4.00 -2.27
CA GLY A 97 4.16 -3.62 -2.87
C GLY A 97 3.44 -2.49 -2.13
N ILE A 98 3.45 -2.52 -0.78
CA ILE A 98 2.89 -1.44 0.05
C ILE A 98 3.65 -0.13 -0.18
N GLY A 99 4.99 -0.18 -0.16
CA GLY A 99 5.84 0.99 -0.42
C GLY A 99 5.62 1.57 -1.81
N THR A 100 5.53 0.71 -2.82
CA THR A 100 5.30 1.12 -4.22
C THR A 100 3.93 1.77 -4.39
N GLY A 101 2.86 1.17 -3.86
CA GLY A 101 1.51 1.73 -3.93
C GLY A 101 1.41 3.10 -3.24
N GLY A 102 1.99 3.22 -2.03
CA GLY A 102 2.06 4.48 -1.30
C GLY A 102 2.81 5.57 -2.05
N ALA A 103 3.97 5.23 -2.64
CA ALA A 103 4.79 6.17 -3.40
C ALA A 103 4.10 6.64 -4.69
N MET A 104 3.44 5.75 -5.44
CA MET A 104 2.70 6.10 -6.67
C MET A 104 1.53 7.05 -6.38
N VAL A 105 0.72 6.75 -5.37
CA VAL A 105 -0.46 7.58 -5.01
C VAL A 105 -0.01 8.95 -4.51
N THR A 106 0.96 9.00 -3.60
CA THR A 106 1.46 10.27 -3.05
C THR A 106 2.17 11.11 -4.10
N SER A 107 2.95 10.51 -5.01
CA SER A 107 3.57 11.21 -6.14
C SER A 107 2.54 11.88 -7.05
N TYR A 108 1.47 11.16 -7.42
CA TYR A 108 0.40 11.71 -8.23
C TYR A 108 -0.33 12.85 -7.51
N VAL A 109 -0.67 12.64 -6.24
CA VAL A 109 -1.34 13.61 -5.40
C VAL A 109 -0.51 14.89 -5.24
N LEU A 110 0.79 14.77 -4.98
CA LEU A 110 1.71 15.90 -4.94
C LEU A 110 1.68 16.67 -6.26
N CYS A 111 1.81 15.97 -7.39
CA CYS A 111 1.81 16.56 -8.73
C CYS A 111 0.56 17.42 -8.99
N ILE A 112 -0.64 16.92 -8.68
CA ILE A 112 -1.89 17.68 -8.87
C ILE A 112 -2.08 18.84 -7.88
N GLU A 113 -1.40 18.80 -6.73
CA GLU A 113 -1.43 19.92 -5.79
C GLU A 113 -0.49 21.04 -6.17
N TYR A 114 0.62 20.73 -6.83
CA TYR A 114 1.56 21.73 -7.34
C TYR A 114 1.02 22.49 -8.57
N THR A 115 0.19 21.86 -9.39
CA THR A 115 -0.37 22.44 -10.62
C THR A 115 -1.59 23.33 -10.40
N GLY A 116 -2.32 23.09 -9.30
CA GLY A 116 -3.64 23.68 -9.07
C GLY A 116 -4.74 23.09 -9.97
N LEU A 117 -5.99 23.50 -9.70
CA LEU A 117 -7.17 22.90 -10.31
C LEU A 117 -7.31 23.15 -11.83
N LYS A 118 -6.71 24.23 -12.35
CA LYS A 118 -6.87 24.67 -13.74
C LYS A 118 -6.24 23.73 -14.77
N TYR A 119 -5.16 23.04 -14.41
CA TYR A 119 -4.40 22.17 -15.33
C TYR A 119 -4.46 20.70 -14.92
N ARG A 120 -5.37 20.33 -14.00
CA ARG A 120 -5.43 19.00 -13.40
C ARG A 120 -5.54 17.89 -14.44
N GLU A 121 -6.44 18.02 -15.42
CA GLU A 121 -6.67 17.00 -16.45
C GLU A 121 -5.45 16.80 -17.35
N ILE A 122 -4.86 17.89 -17.82
CA ILE A 122 -3.65 17.86 -18.68
C ILE A 122 -2.50 17.20 -17.92
N ILE A 123 -2.34 17.52 -16.64
CA ILE A 123 -1.24 16.96 -15.85
C ILE A 123 -1.49 15.50 -15.53
N THR A 124 -2.72 15.09 -15.24
CA THR A 124 -3.05 13.67 -15.11
C THR A 124 -2.71 12.91 -16.40
N ALA A 125 -3.06 13.45 -17.57
CA ALA A 125 -2.70 12.85 -18.85
C ALA A 125 -1.16 12.77 -19.04
N LEU A 126 -0.45 13.87 -18.76
CA LEU A 126 1.01 13.91 -18.81
C LEU A 126 1.66 12.93 -17.83
N PHE A 127 1.06 12.69 -16.67
CA PHE A 127 1.56 11.76 -15.65
C PHE A 127 1.50 10.30 -16.10
N HIS A 128 0.56 9.95 -16.98
CA HIS A 128 0.43 8.59 -17.54
C HIS A 128 1.40 8.29 -18.69
N ILE A 129 1.92 9.30 -19.40
CA ILE A 129 2.82 9.06 -20.53
C ILE A 129 4.13 8.37 -20.07
N PRO A 130 4.85 8.85 -19.04
CA PRO A 130 6.06 8.20 -18.53
C PRO A 130 5.83 6.76 -18.05
N ILE A 131 4.67 6.48 -17.44
CA ILE A 131 4.28 5.13 -16.99
C ILE A 131 4.25 4.15 -18.17
N ASN A 132 3.65 4.55 -19.29
CA ASN A 132 3.56 3.68 -20.45
C ASN A 132 4.93 3.45 -21.09
N ILE A 133 5.73 4.52 -21.20
CA ILE A 133 7.12 4.44 -21.68
C ILE A 133 7.93 3.50 -20.79
N SER A 134 7.77 3.58 -19.47
CA SER A 134 8.49 2.72 -18.54
C SER A 134 8.13 1.25 -18.73
N HIS A 135 6.84 0.92 -18.87
CA HIS A 135 6.43 -0.47 -19.14
C HIS A 135 6.97 -1.00 -20.48
N THR A 136 7.03 -0.16 -21.53
CA THR A 136 7.61 -0.57 -22.81
C THR A 136 9.13 -0.74 -22.73
N LEU A 137 9.81 0.02 -21.88
CA LEU A 137 11.25 -0.08 -21.67
C LEU A 137 11.64 -1.27 -20.77
N LEU A 138 10.73 -1.73 -19.90
CA LEU A 138 11.00 -2.81 -18.93
C LEU A 138 11.52 -4.11 -19.58
N PRO A 139 10.92 -4.64 -20.67
CA PRO A 139 11.46 -5.81 -21.38
C PRO A 139 12.88 -5.58 -21.91
N GLY A 140 13.19 -4.35 -22.35
CA GLY A 140 14.54 -3.98 -22.80
C GLY A 140 15.55 -4.02 -21.65
N LEU A 141 15.18 -3.48 -20.48
CA LEU A 141 16.01 -3.58 -19.27
C LEU A 141 16.18 -5.03 -18.81
N SER A 142 15.11 -5.83 -18.84
CA SER A 142 15.17 -7.26 -18.51
C SER A 142 16.02 -8.08 -19.50
N TYR A 143 16.07 -7.66 -20.78
CA TYR A 143 16.96 -8.28 -21.76
C TYR A 143 18.45 -7.98 -21.48
N LEU A 144 18.75 -6.76 -21.05
CA LEU A 144 20.12 -6.34 -20.69
C LEU A 144 20.57 -6.92 -19.35
N LEU A 145 19.70 -6.91 -18.35
CA LEU A 145 19.93 -7.41 -17.00
C LEU A 145 19.22 -8.76 -16.84
N ARG A 146 19.93 -9.81 -17.24
CA ARG A 146 19.38 -11.18 -17.30
C ARG A 146 19.22 -11.83 -15.93
N ASN A 147 19.98 -11.36 -14.94
CA ASN A 147 19.85 -11.80 -13.55
C ASN A 147 18.73 -11.02 -12.86
N CYS A 148 17.87 -11.74 -12.14
CA CYS A 148 16.73 -11.13 -11.44
C CYS A 148 17.18 -10.18 -10.34
N ASP A 149 18.27 -10.51 -9.65
CA ASP A 149 18.83 -9.70 -8.56
C ASP A 149 19.41 -8.38 -9.08
N ASP A 150 20.12 -8.43 -10.22
CA ASP A 150 20.68 -7.23 -10.86
C ASP A 150 19.56 -6.30 -11.34
N LEU A 151 18.49 -6.87 -11.90
CA LEU A 151 17.32 -6.11 -12.33
C LEU A 151 16.57 -5.48 -11.15
N GLN A 152 16.43 -6.21 -10.04
CA GLN A 152 15.84 -5.70 -8.80
C GLN A 152 16.67 -4.52 -8.25
N LEU A 153 18.00 -4.67 -8.16
CA LEU A 153 18.88 -3.58 -7.72
C LEU A 153 18.81 -2.36 -8.62
N ALA A 154 18.81 -2.57 -9.94
CA ALA A 154 18.75 -1.49 -10.91
C ALA A 154 17.48 -0.63 -10.76
N LEU A 155 16.38 -1.20 -10.26
CA LEU A 155 15.15 -0.47 -9.97
C LEU A 155 15.12 0.13 -8.55
N SER A 156 15.57 -0.60 -7.53
CA SER A 156 15.48 -0.16 -6.13
C SER A 156 16.54 0.86 -5.74
N VAL A 157 17.77 0.76 -6.27
CA VAL A 157 18.89 1.64 -5.90
C VAL A 157 18.64 3.11 -6.30
N PRO A 158 18.16 3.43 -7.52
CA PRO A 158 17.85 4.81 -7.88
C PRO A 158 16.74 5.42 -7.02
N VAL A 159 15.84 4.61 -6.44
CA VAL A 159 14.76 5.07 -5.56
C VAL A 159 15.31 5.66 -4.25
N ILE A 160 16.49 5.22 -3.79
CA ILE A 160 17.14 5.75 -2.58
C ILE A 160 17.38 7.26 -2.68
N LEU A 161 17.68 7.77 -3.88
CA LEU A 161 17.88 9.21 -4.11
C LEU A 161 16.61 10.03 -3.79
N TYR A 162 15.43 9.42 -3.94
CA TYR A 162 14.15 10.06 -3.67
C TYR A 162 13.81 10.13 -2.17
N VAL A 163 14.51 9.36 -1.33
CA VAL A 163 14.36 9.45 0.13
C VAL A 163 14.84 10.81 0.66
N ALA A 164 15.92 11.35 0.07
CA ALA A 164 16.50 12.64 0.46
C ALA A 164 15.69 13.87 -0.03
N ILE A 165 14.60 13.65 -0.77
CA ILE A 165 13.84 14.74 -1.41
C ILE A 165 13.18 15.76 -0.47
N PRO A 166 12.68 15.39 0.72
CA PRO A 166 12.17 16.37 1.68
C PRO A 166 13.19 17.47 2.04
N TRP A 167 14.48 17.24 1.79
CA TRP A 167 15.55 18.21 2.05
C TRP A 167 15.76 19.17 0.88
N LEU A 168 15.40 18.75 -0.34
CA LEU A 168 15.61 19.52 -1.57
C LEU A 168 14.36 20.28 -2.02
N ILE A 169 13.18 19.71 -1.76
CA ILE A 169 11.89 20.20 -2.23
C ILE A 169 11.05 20.60 -1.01
N MET A 170 10.28 21.68 -1.15
CA MET A 170 9.34 22.08 -0.10
C MET A 170 8.01 21.35 -0.25
N GLU A 171 7.32 21.15 0.87
CA GLU A 171 5.99 20.54 0.95
C GLU A 171 4.95 21.15 -0.02
N SER A 172 3.82 20.47 -0.18
CA SER A 172 2.80 20.88 -1.16
C SER A 172 2.30 22.31 -0.91
N PRO A 173 1.94 23.08 -1.95
CA PRO A 173 1.60 24.49 -1.79
C PRO A 173 0.36 24.67 -0.92
N LYS A 174 -0.60 23.73 -1.01
CA LYS A 174 -1.79 23.70 -0.15
C LYS A 174 -1.44 23.53 1.32
N TRP A 175 -0.60 22.56 1.64
CA TRP A 175 -0.14 22.35 3.02
C TRP A 175 0.61 23.58 3.57
N LEU A 176 1.43 24.23 2.73
CA LEU A 176 2.09 25.48 3.10
C LEU A 176 1.11 26.63 3.35
N MET A 177 0.02 26.70 2.57
CA MET A 177 -1.06 27.67 2.78
C MET A 177 -1.82 27.39 4.08
N ASP A 178 -2.11 26.13 4.39
CA ASP A 178 -2.82 25.72 5.61
C ASP A 178 -2.00 26.04 6.88
N ILE A 179 -0.66 25.99 6.80
CA ILE A 179 0.26 26.35 7.90
C ILE A 179 0.53 27.86 7.96
N GLY A 180 -0.03 28.66 7.04
CA GLY A 180 0.10 30.12 7.01
C GLY A 180 1.43 30.61 6.40
N LYS A 181 2.20 29.76 5.72
CA LYS A 181 3.48 30.11 5.06
C LYS A 181 3.27 30.48 3.59
N ILE A 182 2.52 31.53 3.33
CA ILE A 182 2.09 31.95 1.98
C ILE A 182 3.27 32.33 1.07
N ASP A 183 4.28 33.04 1.59
CA ASP A 183 5.43 33.43 0.75
C ASP A 183 6.20 32.21 0.20
N LYS A 184 6.25 31.12 0.97
CA LYS A 184 6.89 29.87 0.54
C LYS A 184 6.06 29.14 -0.51
N SER A 185 4.73 29.17 -0.43
CA SER A 185 3.88 28.49 -1.41
C SER A 185 4.02 29.11 -2.80
N VAL A 186 4.20 30.45 -2.90
CA VAL A 186 4.41 31.14 -4.17
C VAL A 186 5.73 30.71 -4.83
N ILE A 187 6.84 30.69 -4.08
CA ILE A 187 8.17 30.25 -4.57
C ILE A 187 8.12 28.80 -5.08
N VAL A 188 7.37 27.96 -4.40
CA VAL A 188 7.21 26.55 -4.76
C VAL A 188 6.41 26.40 -6.06
N MET A 189 5.36 27.20 -6.22
CA MET A 189 4.59 27.25 -7.47
C MET A 189 5.40 27.80 -8.65
N GLU A 190 6.39 28.68 -8.43
CA GLU A 190 7.29 29.13 -9.50
C GLU A 190 8.25 28.01 -9.98
N LYS A 191 8.66 27.11 -9.09
CA LYS A 191 9.55 25.97 -9.42
C LYS A 191 8.80 24.75 -9.98
N PHE A 192 7.53 24.92 -10.32
CA PHE A 192 6.61 23.88 -10.76
C PHE A 192 7.14 22.98 -11.90
N SER A 193 7.79 23.54 -12.93
CA SER A 193 8.27 22.76 -14.09
C SER A 193 9.31 21.69 -13.71
N LYS A 194 10.31 22.06 -12.88
CA LYS A 194 11.36 21.12 -12.44
C LYS A 194 10.78 19.98 -11.59
N LEU A 195 9.75 20.32 -10.82
CA LEU A 195 9.10 19.40 -9.91
C LEU A 195 8.25 18.36 -10.62
N VAL A 196 7.54 18.75 -11.68
CA VAL A 196 6.80 17.82 -12.53
C VAL A 196 7.73 16.87 -13.25
N SER A 197 8.82 17.36 -13.85
CA SER A 197 9.81 16.50 -14.50
C SER A 197 10.37 15.47 -13.53
N PHE A 198 10.69 15.88 -12.30
CA PHE A 198 11.16 15.00 -11.26
C PHE A 198 10.13 13.94 -10.85
N ALA A 199 8.88 14.35 -10.60
CA ALA A 199 7.78 13.44 -10.28
C ALA A 199 7.52 12.42 -11.41
N CYS A 200 7.65 12.83 -12.67
CA CYS A 200 7.52 11.94 -13.82
C CYS A 200 8.60 10.86 -13.86
N VAL A 201 9.87 11.21 -13.63
CA VAL A 201 10.98 10.22 -13.60
C VAL A 201 10.79 9.24 -12.44
N CYS A 202 10.40 9.76 -11.27
CA CYS A 202 10.16 8.95 -10.09
C CYS A 202 9.04 7.93 -10.30
N ASN A 203 7.92 8.39 -10.85
CA ASN A 203 6.75 7.58 -11.10
C ASN A 203 7.02 6.45 -12.11
N SER A 204 7.88 6.67 -13.10
CA SER A 204 8.35 5.62 -14.02
C SER A 204 9.08 4.48 -13.30
N LEU A 205 9.95 4.81 -12.33
CA LEU A 205 10.69 3.80 -11.55
C LEU A 205 9.76 2.98 -10.65
N PHE A 206 8.78 3.62 -10.01
CA PHE A 206 7.78 2.91 -9.21
C PHE A 206 6.91 1.99 -10.05
N SER A 207 6.49 2.47 -11.23
CA SER A 207 5.67 1.66 -12.12
C SER A 207 6.43 0.46 -12.67
N MET A 208 7.72 0.61 -12.97
CA MET A 208 8.61 -0.50 -13.31
C MET A 208 8.70 -1.52 -12.17
N SER A 209 8.98 -1.05 -10.95
CA SER A 209 9.08 -1.93 -9.77
C SER A 209 7.78 -2.68 -9.51
N PHE A 210 6.62 -1.99 -9.61
CA PHE A 210 5.31 -2.63 -9.52
C PHE A 210 5.12 -3.74 -10.57
N MET A 211 5.51 -3.48 -11.83
CA MET A 211 5.42 -4.49 -12.88
C MET A 211 6.36 -5.67 -12.68
N ILE A 212 7.55 -5.45 -12.13
CA ILE A 212 8.47 -6.55 -11.78
C ILE A 212 7.86 -7.46 -10.71
N VAL A 213 7.23 -6.89 -9.69
CA VAL A 213 6.53 -7.69 -8.66
C VAL A 213 5.46 -8.57 -9.29
N LEU A 214 4.66 -8.02 -10.23
CA LEU A 214 3.67 -8.80 -10.97
C LEU A 214 4.32 -9.86 -11.87
N LEU A 215 5.40 -9.52 -12.58
CA LEU A 215 6.10 -10.42 -13.49
C LEU A 215 6.68 -11.62 -12.74
N TYR A 216 7.40 -11.40 -11.65
CA TYR A 216 7.95 -12.49 -10.85
C TYR A 216 6.87 -13.34 -10.18
N THR A 217 5.76 -12.72 -9.77
CA THR A 217 4.61 -13.46 -9.23
C THR A 217 4.09 -14.48 -10.23
N VAL A 218 4.05 -14.13 -11.52
CA VAL A 218 3.55 -15.05 -12.56
C VAL A 218 4.61 -15.99 -13.11
N GLU A 219 5.90 -15.68 -12.92
CA GLU A 219 7.00 -16.58 -13.25
C GLU A 219 7.10 -17.78 -12.31
N LEU A 220 6.66 -17.64 -11.06
CA LEU A 220 6.53 -18.73 -10.10
C LEU A 220 5.55 -19.83 -10.59
N PHE A 221 4.63 -19.50 -11.50
CA PHE A 221 3.66 -20.43 -12.05
C PHE A 221 4.13 -21.01 -13.41
N PRO A 222 3.75 -22.26 -13.73
CA PRO A 222 4.10 -22.88 -15.01
C PRO A 222 3.51 -22.10 -16.20
N THR A 223 4.22 -22.14 -17.32
CA THR A 223 3.92 -21.34 -18.53
C THR A 223 2.52 -21.59 -19.09
N SER A 224 1.96 -22.77 -18.88
CA SER A 224 0.61 -23.17 -19.31
C SER A 224 -0.51 -22.37 -18.65
N ILE A 225 -0.33 -21.92 -17.40
CA ILE A 225 -1.35 -21.18 -16.65
C ILE A 225 -0.99 -19.70 -16.46
N ARG A 226 0.23 -19.29 -16.83
CA ARG A 226 0.74 -17.92 -16.63
C ARG A 226 -0.20 -16.85 -17.18
N ASN A 227 -0.69 -17.03 -18.41
CA ASN A 227 -1.63 -16.10 -19.05
C ASN A 227 -3.00 -16.06 -18.35
N SER A 228 -3.49 -17.20 -17.87
CA SER A 228 -4.74 -17.27 -17.12
C SER A 228 -4.63 -16.57 -15.77
N VAL A 229 -3.51 -16.77 -15.05
CA VAL A 229 -3.22 -16.09 -13.77
C VAL A 229 -3.14 -14.57 -13.95
N LEU A 230 -2.42 -14.10 -14.98
CA LEU A 230 -2.36 -12.67 -15.34
C LEU A 230 -3.75 -12.09 -15.61
N GLY A 231 -4.60 -12.82 -16.34
CA GLY A 231 -5.98 -12.41 -16.61
C GLY A 231 -6.82 -12.28 -15.34
N ILE A 232 -6.76 -13.28 -14.44
CA ILE A 232 -7.49 -13.29 -13.17
C ILE A 232 -7.03 -12.14 -12.26
N LEU A 233 -5.72 -11.96 -12.09
CA LEU A 233 -5.15 -10.85 -11.31
C LEU A 233 -5.60 -9.49 -11.86
N SER A 234 -5.65 -9.34 -13.18
CA SER A 234 -6.11 -8.11 -13.83
C SER A 234 -7.58 -7.84 -13.54
N VAL A 235 -8.45 -8.85 -13.62
CA VAL A 235 -9.88 -8.70 -13.30
C VAL A 235 -10.06 -8.30 -11.84
N LEU A 236 -9.36 -8.95 -10.89
CA LEU A 236 -9.41 -8.59 -9.47
C LEU A 236 -8.94 -7.16 -9.21
N SER A 237 -7.87 -6.72 -9.87
CA SER A 237 -7.40 -5.33 -9.80
C SER A 237 -8.45 -4.34 -10.33
N ARG A 238 -9.17 -4.70 -11.41
CA ARG A 238 -10.25 -3.86 -11.95
C ARG A 238 -11.46 -3.80 -11.03
N LEU A 239 -11.83 -4.89 -10.37
CA LEU A 239 -12.89 -4.87 -9.36
C LEU A 239 -12.56 -3.95 -8.19
N GLY A 240 -11.30 -3.95 -7.73
CA GLY A 240 -10.82 -3.00 -6.73
C GLY A 240 -10.88 -1.53 -7.20
N GLN A 241 -10.61 -1.26 -8.48
CA GLN A 241 -10.75 0.09 -9.05
C GLN A 241 -12.22 0.51 -9.17
N ILE A 242 -13.12 -0.41 -9.52
CA ILE A 242 -14.57 -0.15 -9.63
C ILE A 242 -15.18 0.13 -8.25
N SER A 243 -14.70 -0.53 -7.19
CA SER A 243 -15.17 -0.30 -5.83
C SER A 243 -14.59 0.96 -5.18
N ALA A 244 -13.50 1.53 -5.71
CA ALA A 244 -12.81 2.68 -5.11
C ALA A 244 -13.71 3.92 -4.89
N PRO A 245 -14.57 4.36 -5.83
CA PRO A 245 -15.48 5.48 -5.60
C PRO A 245 -16.54 5.19 -4.53
N LEU A 246 -17.00 3.93 -4.44
CA LEU A 246 -17.97 3.49 -3.43
C LEU A 246 -17.35 3.50 -2.04
N ILE A 247 -16.11 3.03 -1.91
CA ILE A 247 -15.35 3.07 -0.65
C ILE A 247 -15.06 4.52 -0.24
N ASN A 248 -14.79 5.41 -1.21
CA ASN A 248 -14.56 6.83 -0.95
C ASN A 248 -15.82 7.61 -0.52
N ALA A 249 -17.01 7.03 -0.66
CA ALA A 249 -18.25 7.59 -0.12
C ALA A 249 -18.47 7.26 1.39
N LEU A 250 -17.65 6.38 1.96
CA LEU A 250 -17.65 6.03 3.38
C LEU A 250 -16.76 6.99 4.18
N SER A 251 -16.89 7.00 5.51
CA SER A 251 -15.99 7.80 6.36
C SER A 251 -14.53 7.32 6.22
N GLU A 252 -13.57 8.24 6.30
CA GLU A 252 -12.12 7.99 6.08
C GLU A 252 -11.58 6.79 6.89
N ASN A 253 -12.01 6.64 8.15
CA ASN A 253 -11.60 5.53 9.01
C ASN A 253 -12.08 4.16 8.49
N ILE A 254 -13.31 4.11 7.97
CA ILE A 254 -13.91 2.88 7.43
C ILE A 254 -13.23 2.51 6.12
N ALA A 255 -12.98 3.50 5.25
CA ALA A 255 -12.26 3.29 3.99
C ALA A 255 -10.85 2.73 4.24
N GLY A 256 -10.10 3.32 5.18
CA GLY A 256 -8.77 2.84 5.57
C GLY A 256 -8.80 1.44 6.17
N ALA A 257 -9.78 1.13 7.02
CA ALA A 257 -9.95 -0.20 7.60
C ALA A 257 -10.24 -1.27 6.53
N ILE A 258 -11.07 -0.98 5.52
CA ILE A 258 -11.38 -1.92 4.44
C ILE A 258 -10.12 -2.29 3.66
N PHE A 259 -9.33 -1.30 3.24
CA PHE A 259 -8.07 -1.56 2.52
C PHE A 259 -7.05 -2.32 3.38
N GLY A 260 -6.94 -1.96 4.66
CA GLY A 260 -6.06 -2.63 5.61
C GLY A 260 -6.42 -4.10 5.85
N VAL A 261 -7.70 -4.39 6.10
CA VAL A 261 -8.19 -5.76 6.32
C VAL A 261 -8.03 -6.61 5.06
N LEU A 262 -8.33 -6.08 3.88
CA LEU A 262 -8.14 -6.80 2.62
C LEU A 262 -6.66 -7.15 2.40
N ALA A 263 -5.74 -6.20 2.62
CA ALA A 263 -4.31 -6.44 2.50
C ALA A 263 -3.82 -7.50 3.49
N LEU A 264 -4.19 -7.38 4.78
CA LEU A 264 -3.79 -8.33 5.82
C LEU A 264 -4.35 -9.72 5.56
N SER A 265 -5.62 -9.84 5.12
CA SER A 265 -6.23 -11.12 4.81
C SER A 265 -5.51 -11.87 3.68
N GLY A 266 -5.08 -11.14 2.64
CA GLY A 266 -4.27 -11.70 1.56
C GLY A 266 -2.92 -12.20 2.05
N THR A 267 -2.22 -11.42 2.89
CA THR A 267 -0.93 -11.83 3.47
C THR A 267 -1.07 -13.05 4.37
N ILE A 268 -2.08 -13.07 5.24
CA ILE A 268 -2.35 -14.19 6.15
C ILE A 268 -2.65 -15.45 5.35
N PHE A 269 -3.46 -15.36 4.30
CA PHE A 269 -3.76 -16.49 3.43
C PHE A 269 -2.49 -17.02 2.76
N CYS A 270 -1.64 -16.14 2.21
CA CYS A 270 -0.35 -16.54 1.65
C CYS A 270 0.58 -17.21 2.67
N TYR A 271 0.53 -16.81 3.94
CA TYR A 271 1.34 -17.41 5.01
C TYR A 271 0.80 -18.78 5.46
N LEU A 272 -0.51 -18.99 5.35
CA LEU A 272 -1.18 -20.26 5.65
C LEU A 272 -0.95 -21.32 4.57
N LEU A 273 -0.44 -20.94 3.38
CA LEU A 273 -0.10 -21.93 2.36
C LEU A 273 1.09 -22.77 2.82
N PRO A 274 0.95 -24.11 2.90
CA PRO A 274 2.05 -24.98 3.29
C PRO A 274 3.18 -24.89 2.26
N GLU A 275 4.40 -24.66 2.76
CA GLU A 275 5.62 -24.59 1.96
C GLU A 275 5.84 -25.96 1.28
N THR A 276 5.64 -26.04 -0.04
CA THR A 276 5.90 -27.24 -0.88
C THR A 276 7.41 -27.41 -1.10
N LYS A 277 8.16 -27.57 -0.02
CA LYS A 277 9.62 -27.46 0.02
C LYS A 277 10.37 -28.64 -0.64
N ASP A 278 9.72 -29.80 -0.79
CA ASP A 278 10.37 -31.04 -1.25
C ASP A 278 9.70 -31.69 -2.47
N THR A 279 8.84 -30.96 -3.18
CA THR A 279 8.21 -31.45 -4.41
C THR A 279 8.68 -30.65 -5.60
N GLU A 280 9.38 -31.30 -6.54
CA GLU A 280 9.69 -30.70 -7.84
C GLU A 280 8.38 -30.25 -8.51
N LEU A 281 8.27 -28.96 -8.81
CA LEU A 281 7.14 -28.43 -9.54
C LEU A 281 7.18 -28.98 -10.97
N PRO A 282 6.13 -29.65 -11.46
CA PRO A 282 6.07 -30.10 -12.84
C PRO A 282 6.16 -28.88 -13.77
N SER A 283 7.14 -28.87 -14.68
CA SER A 283 7.38 -27.76 -15.63
C SER A 283 6.23 -27.54 -16.62
N SER A 284 5.41 -28.57 -16.82
CA SER A 284 4.23 -28.55 -17.69
C SER A 284 3.05 -29.30 -17.07
N LEU A 285 1.83 -28.95 -17.47
CA LEU A 285 0.60 -29.65 -17.05
C LEU A 285 0.64 -31.14 -17.44
N ASP A 286 1.34 -31.48 -18.53
CA ASP A 286 1.49 -32.86 -18.99
C ASP A 286 2.49 -33.67 -18.13
N ASP A 287 3.47 -33.00 -17.51
CA ASP A 287 4.34 -33.61 -16.50
C ASP A 287 3.53 -33.97 -15.24
N THR A 288 2.57 -33.13 -14.85
CA THR A 288 1.65 -33.43 -13.74
C THR A 288 0.75 -34.63 -14.05
N LYS A 289 0.24 -34.74 -15.30
CA LYS A 289 -0.58 -35.88 -15.73
C LYS A 289 0.22 -37.17 -15.76
N THR A 290 1.47 -37.14 -16.21
CA THR A 290 2.35 -38.33 -16.25
C THR A 290 2.78 -38.77 -14.85
N LEU A 291 3.04 -37.84 -13.93
CA LEU A 291 3.28 -38.12 -12.50
C LEU A 291 2.04 -38.73 -11.82
N THR A 292 0.85 -38.19 -12.11
CA THR A 292 -0.42 -38.73 -11.60
C THR A 292 -0.69 -40.13 -12.14
N ARG A 293 -0.39 -40.36 -13.43
CA ARG A 293 -0.51 -41.66 -14.09
C ARG A 293 0.51 -42.68 -13.57
N ARG A 294 1.74 -42.25 -13.23
CA ARG A 294 2.74 -43.08 -12.54
C ARG A 294 2.30 -43.46 -11.14
N LYS A 295 1.79 -42.51 -10.34
CA LYS A 295 1.26 -42.80 -8.99
C LYS A 295 0.09 -43.80 -9.05
N THR A 296 -0.86 -43.59 -9.95
CA THR A 296 -2.00 -44.53 -10.12
C THR A 296 -1.58 -45.91 -10.65
N HIS A 297 -0.50 -46.03 -11.42
CA HIS A 297 0.08 -47.33 -11.81
C HIS A 297 0.95 -47.99 -10.73
N LEU A 298 1.47 -47.24 -9.75
CA LEU A 298 2.23 -47.74 -8.60
C LEU A 298 1.33 -48.10 -7.40
N GLU A 299 0.06 -47.68 -7.42
CA GLU A 299 -0.94 -47.94 -6.39
C GLU A 299 -2.04 -48.98 -6.76
N PRO A 300 -1.81 -50.02 -7.58
CA PRO A 300 -2.59 -51.25 -7.49
C PRO A 300 -1.92 -52.22 -6.50
N ASP A 301 -2.70 -52.83 -5.60
CA ASP A 301 -2.33 -53.93 -4.66
C ASP A 301 -1.81 -53.62 -3.23
N ILE A 302 -2.39 -52.65 -2.50
CA ILE A 302 -2.28 -52.67 -1.00
C ILE A 302 -3.65 -52.71 -0.29
N THR A 303 -4.78 -52.60 -1.00
CA THR A 303 -6.12 -52.62 -0.40
C THR A 303 -6.84 -53.98 -0.42
N ASN A 304 -6.20 -55.06 -0.87
CA ASN A 304 -6.77 -56.42 -0.86
C ASN A 304 -5.83 -57.46 -0.24
N THR A 305 -5.51 -57.33 1.05
CA THR A 305 -5.10 -58.48 1.89
C THR A 305 -5.59 -58.24 3.33
N SER A 306 -6.90 -58.43 3.50
CA SER A 306 -7.52 -58.75 4.80
C SER A 306 -7.58 -60.26 4.97
#